data_AF-A0A7X7NWC2-F1
#
_entry.id   AF-A0A7X7NWC2-F1
#
_cell.length_a   1.000
_cell.length_b   1.000
_cell.length_c   1.000
_cell.angle_alpha   90.00
_cell.angle_beta   90.00
_cell.angle_gamma   90.00
#
_symmetry.space_group_name_H-M   'P 1'
#
loop_
_entity.id
_entity.type
_entity.pdbx_description
1 polymer ?
#
loop_
_entity_poly.entity_id
_entity_poly.type
_entity_poly.pdbx_seq_one_letter_code
_entity_poly.pdbx_strand_id
1 'polypeptide(L)'
;MLHFNEDTRVKFPATIQFLRLGYEYQSLRGARIDFDTKIFIDRFKASLERINKRQIQNDELFALLAEINTLIKNNDLGREFYKRLLS
;
A
#
# COMPACT_ATOMS: atom_id res chain seq x y z
N MET A 1 -31.03 -11.23 12.95
CA MET A 1 -30.81 -11.92 11.66
C MET A 1 -29.36 -11.72 11.26
N LEU A 2 -28.60 -12.79 11.04
CA LEU A 2 -27.25 -12.68 10.46
C LEU A 2 -27.38 -12.14 9.03
N HIS A 3 -26.73 -11.03 8.74
CA HIS A 3 -26.75 -10.43 7.40
C HIS A 3 -25.83 -11.25 6.48
N PHE A 4 -26.43 -12.05 5.60
CA PHE A 4 -25.73 -12.82 4.58
C PHE A 4 -25.43 -11.93 3.37
N ASN A 5 -24.34 -11.18 3.43
CA ASN A 5 -23.91 -10.23 2.40
C ASN A 5 -22.43 -10.48 2.00
N GLU A 6 -21.88 -9.62 1.16
CA GLU A 6 -20.49 -9.72 0.72
C GLU A 6 -19.48 -9.68 1.88
N ASP A 7 -19.77 -8.92 2.94
CA ASP A 7 -18.87 -8.80 4.08
C ASP A 7 -18.72 -10.16 4.78
N THR A 8 -19.84 -10.83 5.07
CA THR A 8 -19.84 -12.13 5.75
C THR A 8 -19.45 -13.30 4.85
N ARG A 9 -19.71 -13.22 3.54
CA ARG A 9 -19.41 -14.32 2.58
C ARG A 9 -18.04 -14.23 1.92
N VAL A 10 -17.44 -13.05 1.85
CA VAL A 10 -16.21 -12.83 1.06
C VAL A 10 -15.15 -12.08 1.88
N LYS A 11 -15.45 -10.87 2.36
CA LYS A 11 -14.42 -9.98 2.93
C LYS A 11 -13.84 -10.51 4.24
N PHE A 12 -14.69 -10.92 5.18
CA PHE A 12 -14.24 -11.50 6.46
C PHE A 12 -13.52 -12.85 6.25
N PRO A 13 -14.07 -13.83 5.50
CA PRO A 13 -13.34 -15.07 5.21
C PRO A 13 -11.97 -14.84 4.57
N ALA A 14 -11.87 -13.97 3.57
CA ALA A 14 -10.60 -13.65 2.92
C ALA A 14 -9.61 -13.01 3.89
N THR A 15 -10.06 -12.05 4.71
CA THR A 15 -9.22 -11.41 5.73
C THR A 15 -8.69 -12.43 6.72
N ILE A 16 -9.54 -13.30 7.28
CA ILE A 16 -9.12 -14.36 8.20
C ILE A 16 -8.08 -15.27 7.56
N GLN A 17 -8.25 -15.62 6.28
CA GLN A 17 -7.27 -16.44 5.56
C GLN A 17 -5.92 -15.74 5.43
N PHE A 18 -5.88 -14.44 5.10
CA PHE A 18 -4.63 -13.69 5.06
C PHE A 18 -3.97 -13.59 6.44
N LEU A 19 -4.73 -13.39 7.51
CA LEU A 19 -4.19 -13.40 8.87
C LEU A 19 -3.54 -14.75 9.22
N ARG A 20 -4.15 -15.87 8.81
CA ARG A 20 -3.57 -17.21 8.99
C ARG A 20 -2.28 -17.43 8.22
N LEU A 21 -2.12 -16.76 7.08
CA LEU A 21 -0.89 -16.79 6.27
C LEU A 21 0.21 -15.86 6.82
N GLY A 22 -0.04 -15.16 7.94
CA GLY A 22 0.93 -14.27 8.58
C GLY A 22 0.89 -12.83 8.06
N TYR A 23 -0.13 -12.44 7.30
CA TYR A 23 -0.34 -11.03 6.95
C TYR A 23 -0.88 -10.27 8.15
N GLU A 24 -0.46 -9.02 8.29
CA GLU A 24 -0.95 -8.12 9.34
C GLU A 24 -2.13 -7.29 8.83
N TYR A 25 -3.17 -7.18 9.67
CA TYR A 25 -4.31 -6.32 9.40
C TYR A 25 -3.91 -4.84 9.42
N GLN A 26 -4.26 -4.11 8.35
CA GLN A 26 -4.10 -2.66 8.28
C GLN A 26 -5.45 -1.97 8.49
N SER A 27 -5.57 -1.25 9.60
CA SER A 27 -6.74 -0.40 9.86
C SER A 27 -6.71 0.85 8.98
N LEU A 28 -7.89 1.32 8.55
CA LEU A 28 -8.06 2.64 7.94
C LEU A 28 -8.10 3.77 8.98
N ARG A 29 -8.41 3.45 10.24
CA ARG A 29 -8.54 4.45 11.31
C ARG A 29 -7.17 5.08 11.59
N GLY A 30 -7.09 6.40 11.42
CA GLY A 30 -5.85 7.15 11.65
C GLY A 30 -4.76 6.90 10.61
N ALA A 31 -5.06 6.19 9.52
CA ALA A 31 -4.10 5.94 8.46
C ALA A 31 -3.86 7.20 7.63
N ARG A 32 -2.60 7.51 7.35
CA ARG A 32 -2.23 8.54 6.38
C ARG A 32 -2.14 7.92 5.00
N ILE A 33 -3.16 8.16 4.18
CA ILE A 33 -3.31 7.60 2.84
C ILE A 33 -3.16 8.72 1.82
N ASP A 34 -2.29 8.54 0.83
CA ASP A 34 -2.16 9.46 -0.28
C ASP A 34 -3.46 9.47 -1.12
N PHE A 35 -3.96 10.66 -1.44
CA PHE A 35 -5.26 10.78 -2.09
C PHE A 35 -5.24 10.28 -3.53
N ASP A 36 -4.16 10.51 -4.26
CA ASP A 36 -4.08 10.21 -5.70
C ASP A 36 -3.78 8.72 -5.94
N THR A 37 -2.81 8.18 -5.22
CA THR A 37 -2.32 6.80 -5.41
C THR A 37 -3.00 5.77 -4.51
N LYS A 38 -3.72 6.22 -3.47
CA LYS A 38 -4.31 5.38 -2.39
C LYS A 38 -3.28 4.58 -1.58
N ILE A 39 -2.01 4.98 -1.64
CA ILE A 39 -0.93 4.34 -0.89
C ILE A 39 -0.95 4.77 0.58
N PHE A 40 -0.77 3.81 1.50
CA PHE A 40 -0.57 4.09 2.93
C PHE A 40 0.85 4.63 3.14
N ILE A 41 0.99 5.93 3.32
CA ILE A 41 2.28 6.65 3.27
C ILE A 41 3.26 6.11 4.32
N ASP A 42 2.79 5.89 5.55
CA ASP A 42 3.66 5.47 6.65
C ASP A 42 4.18 4.03 6.45
N ARG A 43 3.31 3.14 5.99
CA ARG A 43 3.66 1.75 5.66
C ARG A 43 4.58 1.69 4.45
N PHE A 44 4.34 2.55 3.47
CA PHE A 44 5.14 2.64 2.26
C PHE A 44 6.55 3.10 2.57
N LYS A 45 6.70 4.19 3.34
CA LYS A 45 8.01 4.67 3.80
C LYS A 45 8.79 3.58 4.52
N ALA A 46 8.20 2.97 5.55
CA ALA A 46 8.86 1.90 6.32
C ALA A 46 9.26 0.71 5.44
N SER A 47 8.45 0.38 4.43
CA SER A 47 8.75 -0.71 3.50
C SER A 47 9.91 -0.36 2.57
N LEU A 48 9.94 0.86 2.03
CA LEU A 48 11.04 1.33 1.18
C LEU A 48 12.36 1.36 1.95
N GLU A 49 12.35 1.91 3.17
CA GLU A 49 13.55 1.95 4.02
C GLU A 49 14.08 0.54 4.33
N ARG A 50 13.18 -0.42 4.58
CA ARG A 50 13.53 -1.83 4.79
C ARG A 50 14.13 -2.48 3.54
N ILE A 51 13.58 -2.20 2.35
CA ILE A 51 14.07 -2.76 1.07
C ILE A 51 15.43 -2.17 0.71
N ASN A 52 15.56 -0.85 0.80
CA ASN A 52 16.74 -0.10 0.36
C ASN A 52 17.81 0.04 1.45
N LYS A 53 17.53 -0.44 2.67
CA LYS A 53 18.43 -0.43 3.83
C LYS A 53 18.98 0.98 4.15
N ARG A 54 18.18 2.01 3.91
CA ARG A 54 18.52 3.41 4.16
C ARG A 54 17.30 4.18 4.64
N GLN A 55 17.53 5.29 5.32
CA GLN A 55 16.46 6.23 5.69
C GLN A 55 16.01 7.01 4.46
N ILE A 56 14.71 7.27 4.36
CA ILE A 56 14.12 8.06 3.28
C ILE A 56 13.61 9.38 3.84
N GLN A 57 14.05 10.48 3.24
CA GLN A 57 13.57 11.80 3.63
C GLN A 57 12.14 12.01 3.16
N ASN A 58 11.38 12.85 3.87
CA ASN A 58 9.99 13.07 3.51
C ASN A 58 9.85 13.70 2.11
N ASP A 59 10.73 14.63 1.74
CA ASP A 59 10.71 15.26 0.41
C ASP A 59 10.94 14.23 -0.70
N GLU A 60 11.88 13.30 -0.48
CA GLU A 60 12.14 12.19 -1.38
C GLU A 60 10.93 11.25 -1.50
N LEU A 61 10.30 10.90 -0.37
CA LEU A 61 9.09 10.08 -0.35
C LEU A 61 7.94 10.71 -1.14
N PHE A 62 7.71 12.02 -0.97
CA PHE A 62 6.64 12.72 -1.65
C PHE A 62 6.93 12.93 -3.14
N ALA A 63 8.19 13.16 -3.52
CA ALA A 63 8.60 13.18 -4.92
C ALA A 63 8.34 11.82 -5.59
N LEU A 64 8.69 10.72 -4.91
CA LEU A 64 8.43 9.37 -5.38
C LEU A 64 6.93 9.09 -5.53
N LEU A 65 6.09 9.52 -4.59
CA LEU A 65 4.63 9.37 -4.71
C LEU A 65 4.07 10.15 -5.92
N ALA A 66 4.58 11.35 -6.20
CA ALA A 66 4.21 12.12 -7.38
C ALA A 66 4.65 11.44 -8.70
N GLU A 67 5.84 10.85 -8.72
CA GLU A 67 6.31 10.04 -9.85
C GLU A 67 5.42 8.80 -10.06
N ILE A 68 5.08 8.08 -8.98
CA ILE A 68 4.19 6.91 -9.04
C ILE A 68 2.81 7.30 -9.57
N ASN A 69 2.23 8.42 -9.10
CA ASN A 69 0.97 8.94 -9.62
C ASN A 69 1.03 9.20 -11.14
N THR A 70 2.16 9.72 -11.61
CA THR A 70 2.39 9.96 -13.05
C THR A 70 2.49 8.64 -13.82
N LEU A 71 3.20 7.63 -13.29
CA LEU A 71 3.28 6.29 -13.89
C LEU A 71 1.90 5.61 -13.99
N ILE A 72 1.10 5.71 -12.93
CA ILE A 72 -0.27 5.18 -12.90
C ILE A 72 -1.11 5.83 -14.02
N LYS A 73 -1.04 7.16 -14.15
CA LYS A 73 -1.76 7.90 -15.21
C LYS A 73 -1.31 7.51 -16.62
N ASN A 74 -0.05 7.13 -16.79
CA ASN A 74 0.52 6.71 -18.07
C ASN A 74 0.41 5.19 -18.30
N ASN A 75 -0.28 4.44 -17.43
CA ASN A 75 -0.48 3.00 -17.51
C ASN A 75 0.81 2.15 -17.48
N ASP A 76 1.88 2.66 -16.85
CA ASP A 76 3.13 1.93 -16.68
C ASP A 76 3.27 1.39 -15.24
N LEU A 77 2.52 0.32 -14.97
CA LEU A 77 2.26 -0.18 -13.60
C LEU A 77 3.16 -1.34 -13.17
N GLY A 78 4.02 -1.84 -14.07
CA GLY A 78 4.79 -3.06 -13.84
C GLY A 78 6.25 -2.78 -13.50
N ARG A 79 7.09 -2.88 -14.53
CA ARG A 79 8.55 -2.79 -14.39
C ARG A 79 9.00 -1.44 -13.83
N GLU A 80 8.41 -0.35 -14.30
CA GLU A 80 8.83 0.99 -13.85
C GLU A 80 8.44 1.22 -12.39
N PHE A 81 7.24 0.82 -11.97
CA PHE A 81 6.87 0.84 -10.56
C PHE A 81 7.87 0.05 -9.69
N TYR A 82 8.24 -1.17 -10.11
CA TYR A 82 9.22 -1.98 -9.39
C TYR A 82 10.58 -1.29 -9.25
N LYS A 83 11.10 -0.66 -10.31
CA LYS A 83 12.37 0.09 -10.25
C LYS A 83 12.33 1.20 -9.20
N ARG A 84 11.19 1.87 -9.05
CA ARG A 84 11.00 2.92 -8.04
C ARG A 84 10.93 2.41 -6.60
N LEU A 85 10.66 1.13 -6.39
CA LEU A 85 10.75 0.52 -5.06
C LEU A 85 12.20 0.26 -4.64
N LEU A 86 13.12 0.10 -5.60
CA LEU A 86 14.53 -0.23 -5.38
C LEU A 86 15.47 0.98 -5.40
N SER A 87 14.93 2.20 -5.52
CA SER A 87 15.71 3.44 -5.52
C SER A 87 16.04 3.92 -4.11
#